data_AF-A0A7L4RR33-F1
#
_entry.id   AF-A0A7L4RR33-F1
#
_cell.length_a   1.000
_cell.length_b   1.000
_cell.length_c   1.000
_cell.angle_alpha   90.00
_cell.angle_beta   90.00
_cell.angle_gamma   90.00
#
_symmetry.space_group_name_H-M   'P 1'
#
loop_
_entity.id
_entity.type
_entity.pdbx_description
1 polymer ?
#
loop_
_entity_poly.entity_id
_entity_poly.type
_entity_poly.pdbx_seq_one_letter_code
_entity_poly.pdbx_strand_id
1 'polypeptide(L)'
;MDWKRFLEPNKKKILISILLFIGTIVLSFLVPYALSLLINHILINPGKLEMASGLIILFYPLLISFPVYVALTMSILRLKVLLNTPLYLVLPILVMAINFALVAYPVACYMSENKRWAKGIVIYLIAFTIVSSGMGLAIYAYNETYGNSCDSDSDCGLVCHTSSAFSYRSISYSGRDCVQPAVCKKNRCTYSTLGDVKSVGDCERLWPGDPDTCYRDLAIKLDNLSLCDKLTSELYPKSECYSQVYTSLAYKLKDVNMCYKITEIGFKGDCYIGVAKRTKNSSICELYKATVDYCYEEVALELNDSNLCDKIENKGYKVQCYTNLARKLKNVSVCDKISDTNSRYNCIRYLRVER
;
A
#
# COMPACT_ATOMS: atom_id res chain seq x y z
N MET A 1 33.81 19.62 37.15
CA MET A 1 32.80 20.35 36.37
C MET A 1 31.43 19.84 36.77
N ASP A 2 30.63 20.70 37.38
CA ASP A 2 29.35 20.34 37.99
C ASP A 2 28.21 20.45 36.95
N TRP A 3 27.81 19.31 36.40
CA TRP A 3 26.86 19.20 35.28
C TRP A 3 25.41 19.55 35.67
N LYS A 4 25.08 19.62 36.97
CA LYS A 4 23.73 19.95 37.42
C LYS A 4 23.31 21.39 37.11
N ARG A 5 24.25 22.31 36.92
CA ARG A 5 23.94 23.70 36.52
C ARG A 5 23.61 23.89 35.04
N PHE A 6 23.85 22.89 34.18
CA PHE A 6 23.60 23.02 32.73
C PHE A 6 22.20 22.53 32.29
N LEU A 7 21.46 21.90 33.19
CA LEU A 7 20.16 21.27 32.89
C LEU A 7 18.95 22.02 33.45
N GLU A 8 19.12 23.22 34.01
CA GLU A 8 17.96 24.05 34.35
C GLU A 8 17.51 24.84 33.11
N PRO A 9 16.39 24.47 32.47
CA PRO A 9 15.89 25.19 31.31
C PRO A 9 15.60 26.64 31.70
N ASN A 10 16.32 27.56 31.07
CA ASN A 10 16.09 28.98 31.26
C ASN A 10 14.67 29.31 30.73
N LYS A 11 13.71 29.44 31.66
CA LYS A 11 12.30 29.66 31.37
C LYS A 11 12.07 30.84 30.42
N LYS A 12 12.92 31.87 30.45
CA LYS A 12 12.85 33.01 29.52
C LYS A 12 13.20 32.60 28.08
N LYS A 13 14.19 31.74 27.86
CA LYS A 13 14.56 31.27 26.51
C LYS A 13 13.52 30.33 25.90
N ILE A 14 12.89 29.49 26.74
CA ILE A 14 11.77 28.64 26.31
C ILE A 14 10.57 29.51 25.94
N LEU A 15 10.22 30.48 26.76
CA LEU A 15 9.11 31.39 26.49
C LEU A 15 9.31 32.19 25.20
N ILE A 16 10.53 32.71 24.97
CA ILE A 16 10.88 33.42 23.73
C ILE A 16 10.77 32.49 22.51
N SER A 17 11.23 31.23 22.62
CA SER A 17 11.12 30.27 21.51
C SER A 17 9.67 29.90 21.20
N ILE A 18 8.83 29.74 22.22
CA ILE A 18 7.39 29.49 22.05
C ILE A 18 6.71 30.70 21.41
N LEU A 19 7.03 31.93 21.83
CA LEU A 19 6.47 33.14 21.25
C LEU A 19 6.90 33.35 19.78
N LEU A 20 8.14 33.03 19.43
CA LEU A 20 8.62 33.06 18.04
C LEU A 20 7.94 31.97 17.19
N PHE A 21 7.69 30.79 17.76
CA PHE A 21 6.99 29.70 17.08
C PHE A 21 5.51 30.02 16.85
N ILE A 22 4.82 30.55 17.87
CA ILE A 22 3.42 31.01 17.73
C ILE A 22 3.36 32.18 16.75
N GLY A 23 4.30 33.13 16.83
CA GLY A 23 4.39 34.26 15.91
C GLY A 23 4.56 33.82 14.46
N THR A 24 5.42 32.83 14.19
CA THR A 24 5.62 32.29 12.83
C THR A 24 4.41 31.52 12.32
N ILE A 25 3.73 30.75 13.17
CA ILE A 25 2.45 30.08 12.83
C ILE A 25 1.40 31.13 12.47
N VAL A 26 1.18 32.11 13.35
CA VAL A 26 0.18 33.17 13.15
C VAL A 26 0.48 33.96 11.87
N LEU A 27 1.74 34.30 11.61
CA LEU A 27 2.15 34.96 10.36
C LEU A 27 1.87 34.08 9.13
N SER A 28 2.15 32.77 9.22
CA SER A 28 1.93 31.84 8.10
C SER A 28 0.46 31.65 7.74
N PHE A 29 -0.47 31.90 8.67
CA PHE A 29 -1.92 31.85 8.41
C PHE A 29 -2.50 33.23 8.04
N LEU A 30 -2.03 34.30 8.67
CA LEU A 30 -2.53 35.66 8.41
C LEU A 30 -2.03 36.21 7.08
N VAL A 31 -0.81 35.88 6.65
CA VAL A 31 -0.25 36.41 5.40
C VAL A 31 -0.99 35.90 4.16
N PRO A 32 -1.30 34.60 4.01
CA PRO A 32 -2.11 34.12 2.89
C PRO A 32 -3.53 34.70 2.89
N TYR A 33 -4.12 34.91 4.06
CA TYR A 33 -5.46 35.49 4.19
C TYR A 33 -5.48 36.98 3.83
N ALA A 34 -4.50 37.75 4.32
CA ALA A 34 -4.32 39.15 3.94
C ALA A 34 -3.98 39.30 2.45
N LEU A 35 -3.16 38.39 1.91
CA LEU A 35 -2.82 38.36 0.49
C LEU A 35 -4.05 37.98 -0.37
N SER A 36 -4.87 37.04 0.08
CA SER A 36 -6.16 36.69 -0.53
C SER A 36 -7.10 37.89 -0.61
N LEU A 37 -7.26 38.64 0.49
CA LEU A 37 -8.06 39.86 0.53
C LEU A 37 -7.50 40.95 -0.39
N LEU A 38 -6.17 41.09 -0.43
CA LEU A 38 -5.49 42.01 -1.33
C LEU A 38 -5.74 41.63 -2.80
N ILE A 39 -5.60 40.35 -3.15
CA ILE A 39 -5.86 39.81 -4.49
C ILE A 39 -7.31 40.07 -4.90
N ASN A 40 -8.27 39.83 -4.00
CA ASN A 40 -9.68 40.07 -4.27
C ASN A 40 -9.97 41.56 -4.52
N HIS A 41 -9.34 42.45 -3.75
CA HIS A 41 -9.44 43.90 -3.94
C HIS A 41 -8.77 44.38 -5.25
N ILE A 42 -7.70 43.70 -5.69
CA ILE A 42 -6.98 43.99 -6.93
C ILE A 42 -7.76 43.51 -8.16
N LEU A 43 -8.42 42.35 -8.10
CA LEU A 43 -9.27 41.83 -9.18
C LEU A 43 -10.47 42.74 -9.49
N ILE A 44 -10.94 43.51 -8.50
CA ILE A 44 -12.04 44.47 -8.65
C ILE A 44 -11.59 45.77 -9.35
N ASN A 45 -10.28 46.08 -9.40
CA ASN A 45 -9.74 47.32 -10.00
C ASN A 45 -8.57 47.04 -10.97
N PRO A 46 -8.84 46.71 -12.24
CA PRO A 46 -7.82 46.26 -13.20
C PRO A 46 -6.79 47.33 -13.59
N GLY A 47 -7.02 48.61 -13.30
CA GLY A 47 -6.08 49.70 -13.62
C GLY A 47 -4.78 49.73 -12.81
N LYS A 48 -4.64 48.91 -11.76
CA LYS A 48 -3.42 48.82 -10.91
C LYS A 48 -2.72 47.44 -10.96
N LEU A 49 -3.08 46.60 -11.93
CA LEU A 49 -2.73 45.18 -11.96
C LEU A 49 -1.23 44.89 -12.20
N GLU A 50 -0.51 45.79 -12.87
CA GLU A 50 0.87 45.53 -13.30
C GLU A 50 1.89 45.55 -12.14
N MET A 51 1.70 46.39 -11.11
CA MET A 51 2.63 46.42 -9.97
C MET A 51 2.37 45.32 -8.95
N ALA A 52 1.10 44.96 -8.71
CA ALA A 52 0.76 44.01 -7.66
C ALA A 52 1.06 42.55 -8.06
N SER A 53 0.92 42.22 -9.35
CA SER A 53 1.25 40.89 -9.87
C SER A 53 2.74 40.56 -9.74
N GLY A 54 3.62 41.54 -9.94
CA GLY A 54 5.08 41.37 -9.76
C GLY A 54 5.47 41.05 -8.32
N LEU A 55 4.88 41.74 -7.33
CA LEU A 55 5.14 41.48 -5.91
C LEU A 55 4.61 40.11 -5.47
N ILE A 56 3.44 39.71 -5.95
CA ILE A 56 2.88 38.38 -5.63
C ILE A 56 3.79 37.27 -6.19
N ILE A 57 4.23 37.38 -7.45
CA ILE A 57 5.13 36.40 -8.07
C ILE A 57 6.49 36.34 -7.35
N LEU A 58 6.98 37.47 -6.80
CA LEU A 58 8.23 37.55 -6.05
C LEU A 58 8.14 36.94 -4.64
N PHE A 59 7.05 37.16 -3.92
CA PHE A 59 6.91 36.74 -2.51
C PHE A 59 6.26 35.37 -2.33
N TYR A 60 5.48 34.89 -3.30
CA TYR A 60 4.80 33.60 -3.23
C TYR A 60 5.76 32.39 -3.07
N PRO A 61 6.90 32.31 -3.79
CA PRO A 61 7.86 31.22 -3.60
C PRO A 61 8.50 31.26 -2.21
N LEU A 62 8.76 32.44 -1.65
CA LEU A 62 9.29 32.60 -0.28
C LEU A 62 8.27 32.11 0.76
N LEU A 63 6.99 32.43 0.57
CA LEU A 63 5.91 32.01 1.47
C LEU A 63 5.67 30.50 1.46
N ILE A 64 5.82 29.84 0.31
CA ILE A 64 5.66 28.38 0.21
C ILE A 64 6.92 27.62 0.64
N SER A 65 8.10 28.13 0.27
CA SER A 65 9.35 27.44 0.59
C SER A 65 9.71 27.51 2.07
N PHE A 66 9.33 28.58 2.78
CA PHE A 66 9.69 28.75 4.19
C PHE A 66 9.10 27.66 5.12
N PRO A 67 7.79 27.32 5.08
CA PRO A 67 7.23 26.23 5.88
C PRO A 67 7.85 24.87 5.56
N VAL A 68 8.06 24.57 4.27
CA VAL A 68 8.70 23.32 3.81
C VAL A 68 10.13 23.21 4.36
N TYR A 69 10.84 24.33 4.36
CA TYR A 69 12.20 24.42 4.86
C TYR A 69 12.27 24.30 6.39
N VAL A 70 11.34 24.91 7.12
CA VAL A 70 11.19 24.72 8.58
C VAL A 70 10.88 23.25 8.89
N ALA A 71 10.00 22.59 8.15
CA ALA A 71 9.69 21.19 8.33
C ALA A 71 10.90 20.28 8.05
N LEU A 72 11.66 20.56 6.98
CA LEU A 72 12.89 19.83 6.64
C LEU A 72 13.97 20.02 7.70
N THR A 73 14.23 21.26 8.12
CA THR A 73 15.22 21.56 9.16
C THR A 73 14.83 20.95 10.50
N MET A 74 13.55 20.93 10.88
CA MET A 74 13.06 20.25 12.08
C MET A 74 13.21 18.72 11.98
N SER A 75 13.00 18.15 10.80
CA SER A 75 13.25 16.72 10.54
C SER A 75 14.74 16.38 10.67
N ILE A 76 15.61 17.22 10.11
CA ILE A 76 17.07 17.09 10.20
C ILE A 76 17.56 17.30 11.65
N LEU A 77 16.95 18.23 12.41
CA LEU A 77 17.25 18.43 13.83
C LEU A 77 16.83 17.25 14.72
N ARG A 78 15.95 16.36 14.25
CA ARG A 78 15.66 15.08 14.94
C ARG A 78 16.73 14.04 14.63
N LEU A 79 17.38 14.09 13.46
CA LEU A 79 18.55 13.28 13.11
C LEU A 79 19.84 13.70 13.86
N LYS A 80 19.84 14.87 14.52
CA LYS A 80 20.95 15.44 15.31
C LYS A 80 21.51 14.53 16.41
N VAL A 81 20.75 13.49 16.79
CA VAL A 81 21.23 12.46 17.72
C VAL A 81 22.39 11.63 17.13
N LEU A 82 22.62 11.67 15.80
CA LEU A 82 23.58 10.77 15.13
C LEU A 82 24.77 11.44 14.43
N LEU A 83 24.67 12.71 13.97
CA LEU A 83 25.78 13.39 13.30
C LEU A 83 26.35 14.53 14.15
N ASN A 84 27.50 14.27 14.76
CA ASN A 84 28.23 15.20 15.63
C ASN A 84 29.00 16.30 14.84
N THR A 85 28.56 16.64 13.62
CA THR A 85 29.30 17.55 12.72
C THR A 85 28.53 18.85 12.47
N PRO A 86 29.19 20.02 12.42
CA PRO A 86 28.54 21.32 12.20
C PRO A 86 27.93 21.51 10.80
N LEU A 87 28.08 20.54 9.89
CA LEU A 87 27.65 20.61 8.50
C LEU A 87 26.12 20.80 8.34
N TYR A 88 25.32 20.27 9.28
CA TYR A 88 23.86 20.41 9.24
C TYR A 88 23.37 21.84 9.55
N LEU A 89 24.20 22.70 10.16
CA LEU A 89 23.88 24.13 10.33
C LEU A 89 24.27 24.94 9.09
N VAL A 90 25.35 24.55 8.43
CA VAL A 90 25.89 25.28 7.27
C VAL A 90 25.01 25.08 6.05
N LEU A 91 24.54 23.85 5.78
CA LEU A 91 23.77 23.55 4.58
C LEU A 91 22.44 24.34 4.49
N PRO A 92 21.63 24.44 5.57
CA PRO A 92 20.46 25.31 5.57
C PRO A 92 20.86 26.78 5.30
N ILE A 93 21.80 27.33 6.07
CA ILE A 93 22.19 28.75 5.94
C ILE A 93 22.65 29.06 4.50
N LEU A 94 23.39 28.14 3.87
CA LEU A 94 23.81 28.26 2.48
C LEU A 94 22.62 28.26 1.50
N VAL A 95 21.66 27.35 1.67
CA VAL A 95 20.44 27.29 0.85
C VAL A 95 19.59 28.55 1.01
N MET A 96 19.45 29.07 2.23
CA MET A 96 18.79 30.36 2.47
C MET A 96 19.52 31.51 1.79
N ALA A 97 20.85 31.57 1.90
CA ALA A 97 21.66 32.61 1.27
C ALA A 97 21.55 32.58 -0.27
N ILE A 98 21.57 31.38 -0.87
CA ILE A 98 21.39 31.20 -2.32
C ILE A 98 20.00 31.65 -2.76
N ASN A 99 18.94 31.25 -2.05
CA ASN A 99 17.58 31.69 -2.37
C ASN A 99 17.43 33.22 -2.25
N PHE A 100 18.02 33.83 -1.22
CA PHE A 100 18.00 35.28 -1.05
C PHE A 100 18.72 36.00 -2.20
N ALA A 101 19.89 35.50 -2.62
CA ALA A 101 20.62 36.03 -3.76
C ALA A 101 19.84 35.89 -5.08
N LEU A 102 19.15 34.76 -5.27
CA LEU A 102 18.33 34.50 -6.46
C LEU A 102 17.08 35.40 -6.52
N VAL A 103 16.49 35.76 -5.38
CA VAL A 103 15.35 36.69 -5.31
C VAL A 103 15.80 38.16 -5.42
N ALA A 104 16.97 38.51 -4.88
CA ALA A 104 17.46 39.89 -4.91
C ALA A 104 17.68 40.43 -6.33
N TYR A 105 18.12 39.59 -7.27
CA TYR A 105 18.37 39.99 -8.67
C TYR A 105 17.09 40.46 -9.43
N PRO A 106 15.99 39.70 -9.47
CA PRO A 106 14.75 40.16 -10.09
C PRO A 106 14.12 41.35 -9.36
N VAL A 107 14.23 41.44 -8.03
CA VAL A 107 13.78 42.64 -7.27
C VAL A 107 14.58 43.88 -7.71
N ALA A 108 15.90 43.77 -7.78
CA ALA A 108 16.75 44.87 -8.25
C ALA A 108 16.46 45.27 -9.70
N CYS A 109 16.22 44.29 -10.59
CA CYS A 109 15.82 44.58 -11.97
C CYS A 109 14.44 45.24 -12.08
N TYR A 110 13.49 44.82 -11.24
CA TYR A 110 12.16 45.41 -11.17
C TYR A 110 12.21 46.86 -10.68
N MET A 111 12.99 47.16 -9.63
CA MET A 111 13.18 48.52 -9.12
C MET A 111 13.90 49.45 -10.09
N SER A 112 14.62 48.90 -11.08
CA SER A 112 15.38 49.65 -12.09
C SER A 112 14.52 50.11 -13.29
N GLU A 113 13.22 49.82 -13.33
CA GLU A 113 12.30 50.08 -14.47
C GLU A 113 12.78 49.52 -15.82
N ASN A 114 13.76 48.61 -15.79
CA ASN A 114 14.37 48.06 -16.99
C ASN A 114 13.56 46.87 -17.48
N LYS A 115 13.11 46.90 -18.74
CA LYS A 115 12.32 45.82 -19.40
C LYS A 115 13.00 44.43 -19.38
N ARG A 116 14.23 44.32 -18.89
CA ARG A 116 14.96 43.05 -18.69
C ARG A 116 14.46 42.20 -17.51
N TRP A 117 13.56 42.70 -16.65
CA TRP A 117 13.03 41.95 -15.50
C TRP A 117 12.41 40.59 -15.88
N ALA A 118 11.79 40.49 -17.06
CA ALA A 118 11.24 39.23 -17.57
C ALA A 118 12.32 38.13 -17.75
N LYS A 119 13.54 38.50 -18.17
CA LYS A 119 14.67 37.54 -18.27
C LYS A 119 15.14 37.09 -16.89
N GLY A 120 15.10 37.97 -15.90
CA GLY A 120 15.42 37.66 -14.51
C GLY A 120 14.47 36.62 -13.90
N ILE A 121 13.16 36.75 -14.17
CA ILE A 121 12.15 35.78 -13.71
C ILE A 121 12.39 34.40 -14.34
N VAL A 122 12.67 34.34 -15.65
CA VAL A 122 12.92 33.05 -16.33
C VAL A 122 14.15 32.35 -15.76
N ILE A 123 15.25 33.08 -15.53
CA ILE A 123 16.47 32.51 -14.91
C ILE A 123 16.18 32.03 -13.49
N TYR A 124 15.40 32.78 -12.71
CA TYR A 124 15.00 32.38 -11.36
C TYR A 124 14.20 31.07 -11.37
N LEU A 125 13.21 30.93 -12.25
CA LEU A 125 12.39 29.72 -12.33
C LEU A 125 13.20 28.48 -12.75
N ILE A 126 14.13 28.64 -13.69
CA ILE A 126 15.04 27.57 -14.10
C ILE A 126 15.95 27.16 -12.94
N ALA A 127 16.58 28.13 -12.27
CA ALA A 127 17.46 27.86 -11.12
C ALA A 127 16.71 27.17 -9.97
N PHE A 128 15.50 27.64 -9.65
CA PHE A 128 14.64 27.03 -8.64
C PHE A 128 14.32 25.58 -8.98
N THR A 129 13.95 25.30 -10.22
CA THR A 129 13.59 23.95 -10.67
C THR A 129 14.79 22.99 -10.60
N ILE A 130 15.98 23.44 -11.00
CA ILE A 130 17.22 22.65 -10.91
C ILE A 130 17.56 22.33 -9.44
N VAL A 131 17.48 23.33 -8.55
CA VAL A 131 17.80 23.13 -7.13
C VAL A 131 16.79 22.22 -6.44
N SER A 132 15.48 22.43 -6.68
CA SER A 132 14.43 21.60 -6.08
C SER A 132 14.49 20.14 -6.57
N SER A 133 14.72 19.93 -7.87
CA SER A 133 14.83 18.58 -8.45
C SER A 133 16.09 17.85 -7.96
N GLY A 134 17.24 18.54 -7.91
CA GLY A 134 18.49 17.97 -7.38
C GLY A 134 18.37 17.55 -5.91
N MET A 135 17.69 18.35 -5.08
CA MET A 135 17.47 18.03 -3.67
C MET A 135 16.52 16.85 -3.49
N GLY A 136 15.48 16.73 -4.32
CA GLY A 136 14.59 15.56 -4.35
C GLY A 136 15.34 14.27 -4.70
N LEU A 137 16.20 14.31 -5.72
CA LEU A 137 17.02 13.17 -6.12
C LEU A 137 18.04 12.78 -5.03
N ALA A 138 18.63 13.75 -4.33
CA ALA A 138 19.56 13.48 -3.24
C ALA A 138 18.86 12.82 -2.03
N ILE A 139 17.66 13.27 -1.66
CA ILE A 139 16.86 12.64 -0.60
C ILE A 139 16.44 11.22 -1.02
N TYR A 140 16.03 11.04 -2.27
CA TYR A 140 15.69 9.73 -2.81
C TYR A 140 16.89 8.78 -2.76
N ALA A 141 18.04 9.20 -3.28
CA ALA A 141 19.28 8.42 -3.27
C ALA A 141 19.76 8.11 -1.84
N TYR A 142 19.64 9.06 -0.92
CA TYR A 142 19.96 8.84 0.49
C TYR A 142 19.04 7.79 1.13
N ASN A 143 17.74 7.89 0.92
CA ASN A 143 16.77 6.93 1.44
C ASN A 143 16.96 5.53 0.83
N GLU A 144 17.28 5.45 -0.46
CA GLU A 144 17.57 4.19 -1.13
C GLU A 144 18.87 3.54 -0.61
N THR A 145 19.90 4.36 -0.37
CA THR A 145 21.23 3.88 0.04
C THR A 145 21.29 3.55 1.53
N TYR A 146 20.67 4.37 2.39
CA TYR A 146 20.83 4.31 3.85
C TYR A 146 19.51 4.08 4.61
N GLY A 147 18.36 4.42 4.04
CA GLY A 147 17.06 4.31 4.72
C GLY A 147 16.63 2.87 5.00
N ASN A 148 17.25 1.89 4.33
CA ASN A 148 16.90 0.48 4.41
C ASN A 148 17.92 -0.38 5.18
N SER A 149 19.02 0.19 5.68
CA SER A 149 20.03 -0.62 6.36
C SER A 149 19.54 -1.12 7.71
N CYS A 150 19.76 -2.39 7.99
CA CYS A 150 19.42 -3.05 9.26
C CYS A 150 20.57 -3.97 9.70
N ASP A 151 20.73 -4.15 11.00
CA ASP A 151 21.66 -5.14 11.57
C ASP A 151 20.90 -6.37 12.07
N SER A 152 19.62 -6.20 12.41
CA SER A 152 18.71 -7.21 12.96
C SER A 152 17.27 -7.00 12.48
N ASP A 153 16.42 -8.02 12.60
CA ASP A 153 14.99 -7.91 12.26
C ASP A 153 14.28 -6.83 13.10
N SER A 154 14.73 -6.58 14.33
CA SER A 154 14.18 -5.50 15.18
C SER A 154 14.45 -4.09 14.65
N ASP A 155 15.40 -3.92 13.72
CA ASP A 155 15.66 -2.61 13.09
C ASP A 155 14.65 -2.28 11.98
N CYS A 156 13.87 -3.26 11.53
CA CYS A 156 12.91 -3.13 10.42
C CYS A 156 11.51 -2.82 10.94
N GLY A 157 10.93 -1.72 10.43
CA GLY A 157 9.57 -1.29 10.75
C GLY A 157 8.53 -1.83 9.77
N LEU A 158 7.27 -1.45 10.04
CA LEU A 158 6.14 -1.73 9.16
C LEU A 158 6.34 -1.09 7.79
N VAL A 159 5.99 -1.85 6.75
CA VAL A 159 5.98 -1.34 5.38
C VAL A 159 4.57 -0.95 4.98
N CYS A 160 4.40 0.29 4.52
CA CYS A 160 3.13 0.81 4.04
C CYS A 160 3.18 0.87 2.51
N HIS A 161 2.13 0.39 1.83
CA HIS A 161 1.90 0.13 0.39
C HIS A 161 2.68 0.84 -0.74
N THR A 162 3.46 1.89 -0.47
CA THR A 162 4.54 2.31 -1.37
C THR A 162 5.68 1.30 -1.27
N SER A 163 6.29 0.91 -2.40
CA SER A 163 7.29 -0.16 -2.57
C SER A 163 8.56 -0.10 -1.70
N SER A 164 8.63 0.76 -0.69
CA SER A 164 9.75 1.02 0.20
C SER A 164 9.47 0.47 1.60
N ALA A 165 10.25 -0.52 2.04
CA ALA A 165 10.35 -0.87 3.45
C ALA A 165 11.03 0.26 4.24
N PHE A 166 10.67 0.46 5.50
CA PHE A 166 11.27 1.51 6.33
C PHE A 166 11.91 0.89 7.58
N SER A 167 13.09 1.36 7.97
CA SER A 167 13.60 1.08 9.32
C SER A 167 12.75 1.81 10.37
N TYR A 168 12.57 1.19 11.55
CA TYR A 168 11.89 1.80 12.71
C TYR A 168 12.47 3.17 13.10
N ARG A 169 13.70 3.48 12.67
CA ARG A 169 14.35 4.78 12.88
C ARG A 169 13.68 5.97 12.16
N SER A 170 12.64 5.76 11.35
CA SER A 170 12.13 6.80 10.43
C SER A 170 10.63 7.13 10.50
N ILE A 171 9.82 6.51 11.36
CA ILE A 171 8.35 6.66 11.27
C ILE A 171 7.80 7.70 12.25
N SER A 172 7.21 8.77 11.72
CA SER A 172 6.27 9.64 12.43
C SER A 172 4.85 9.34 11.94
N TYR A 173 3.94 9.14 12.89
CA TYR A 173 2.53 8.76 12.73
C TYR A 173 1.80 9.53 11.60
N SER A 174 1.36 8.81 10.57
CA SER A 174 0.12 9.13 9.85
C SER A 174 -0.58 7.81 9.52
N GLY A 175 -1.79 7.62 10.05
CA GLY A 175 -2.52 6.34 10.05
C GLY A 175 -2.93 5.87 8.65
N ARG A 176 -2.01 5.20 7.95
CA ARG A 176 -2.32 4.34 6.81
C ARG A 176 -1.99 2.90 7.17
N ASP A 177 -2.81 1.98 6.67
CA ASP A 177 -2.71 0.55 6.91
C ASP A 177 -1.36 0.00 6.43
N CYS A 178 -0.43 -0.15 7.37
CA CYS A 178 0.84 -0.83 7.13
C CYS A 178 0.65 -2.26 7.66
N VAL A 179 0.56 -3.24 6.76
CA VAL A 179 0.04 -4.57 7.09
C VAL A 179 1.12 -5.65 7.09
N GLN A 180 2.34 -5.38 6.60
CA GLN A 180 3.35 -6.42 6.44
C GLN A 180 4.63 -6.19 7.27
N PRO A 181 5.07 -7.21 8.04
CA PRO A 181 6.34 -7.20 8.75
C PRO A 181 7.51 -7.31 7.76
N ALA A 182 8.56 -6.52 7.96
CA ALA A 182 9.81 -6.60 7.23
C ALA A 182 10.87 -7.36 8.05
N VAL A 183 11.71 -8.13 7.37
CA VAL A 183 12.86 -8.84 7.95
C VAL A 183 14.16 -8.33 7.36
N CYS A 184 15.22 -8.36 8.16
CA CYS A 184 16.54 -7.92 7.76
C CYS A 184 17.24 -9.01 6.96
N LYS A 185 17.40 -8.79 5.66
CA LYS A 185 18.08 -9.73 4.76
C LYS A 185 19.22 -9.03 4.04
N LYS A 186 20.45 -9.50 4.28
CA LYS A 186 21.68 -8.89 3.72
C LYS A 186 21.79 -7.38 4.04
N ASN A 187 21.59 -7.03 5.30
CA ASN A 187 21.57 -5.65 5.79
C ASN A 187 20.56 -4.74 5.09
N ARG A 188 19.47 -5.30 4.56
CA ARG A 188 18.34 -4.53 4.01
C ARG A 188 17.02 -5.05 4.55
N CYS A 189 16.14 -4.15 4.96
CA CYS A 189 14.77 -4.51 5.28
C CYS A 189 14.04 -4.95 4.00
N THR A 190 13.61 -6.21 3.98
CA THR A 190 12.86 -6.82 2.88
C THR A 190 11.52 -7.32 3.40
N TYR A 191 10.51 -7.36 2.54
CA TYR A 191 9.21 -7.94 2.89
C TYR A 191 9.39 -9.39 3.29
N SER A 192 8.90 -9.77 4.47
CA SER A 192 8.72 -11.17 4.79
C SER A 192 7.51 -11.66 3.99
N THR A 193 7.76 -12.45 2.96
CA THR A 193 6.65 -13.15 2.32
C THR A 193 6.24 -14.28 3.26
N LEU A 194 4.97 -14.69 3.25
CA LEU A 194 4.51 -15.90 3.97
C LEU A 194 5.34 -17.17 3.64
N GLY A 195 6.12 -17.13 2.55
CA GLY A 195 7.13 -18.14 2.23
C GLY A 195 8.23 -18.29 3.30
N ASP A 196 8.57 -17.23 4.02
CA ASP A 196 9.70 -17.17 4.96
C ASP A 196 9.35 -17.64 6.37
N VAL A 197 8.06 -17.67 6.75
CA VAL A 197 7.60 -18.26 8.01
C VAL A 197 7.79 -19.78 7.94
N LYS A 198 8.67 -20.32 8.78
CA LYS A 198 9.02 -21.75 8.82
C LYS A 198 8.66 -22.41 10.14
N SER A 199 8.47 -21.63 11.19
CA SER A 199 8.25 -22.13 12.54
C SER A 199 7.19 -21.33 13.28
N VAL A 200 6.64 -21.95 14.33
CA VAL A 200 5.74 -21.30 15.29
C VAL A 200 6.36 -20.04 15.87
N GLY A 201 7.65 -20.09 16.23
CA GLY A 201 8.35 -18.97 16.84
C GLY A 201 8.47 -17.76 15.90
N ASP A 202 8.32 -17.96 14.59
CA ASP A 202 8.24 -16.86 13.63
C ASP A 202 6.89 -16.14 13.76
N CYS A 203 5.78 -16.87 13.92
CA CYS A 203 4.45 -16.28 14.11
C CYS A 203 4.35 -15.42 15.37
N GLU A 204 5.00 -15.83 16.46
CA GLU A 204 5.01 -15.08 17.72
C GLU A 204 5.79 -13.75 17.61
N ARG A 205 6.73 -13.64 16.66
CA ARG A 205 7.55 -12.44 16.45
C ARG A 205 6.92 -11.43 15.49
N LEU A 206 5.88 -11.80 14.75
CA LEU A 206 5.21 -10.92 13.78
C LEU A 206 4.28 -9.93 14.52
N TRP A 207 4.87 -8.98 15.24
CA TRP A 207 4.14 -7.81 15.76
C TRP A 207 4.22 -6.67 14.75
N PRO A 208 3.12 -5.97 14.39
CA PRO A 208 1.74 -6.05 14.88
C PRO A 208 0.81 -6.79 13.89
N GLY A 209 1.14 -8.03 13.51
CA GLY A 209 0.28 -8.88 12.69
C GLY A 209 -0.76 -9.62 13.54
N ASP A 210 -1.82 -10.09 12.89
CA ASP A 210 -2.77 -11.04 13.48
C ASP A 210 -2.11 -12.44 13.56
N PRO A 211 -1.68 -12.90 14.76
CA PRO A 211 -0.95 -14.16 14.90
C PRO A 211 -1.77 -15.36 14.43
N ASP A 212 -3.09 -15.26 14.48
CA ASP A 212 -4.00 -16.33 14.07
C ASP A 212 -3.94 -16.58 12.57
N THR A 213 -3.88 -15.51 11.78
CA THR A 213 -3.63 -15.61 10.34
C THR A 213 -2.31 -16.34 10.06
N CYS A 214 -1.24 -16.03 10.80
CA CYS A 214 0.04 -16.72 10.65
C CYS A 214 -0.05 -18.21 11.01
N TYR A 215 -0.68 -18.55 12.13
CA TYR A 215 -0.84 -19.93 12.56
C TYR A 215 -1.65 -20.76 11.58
N ARG A 216 -2.75 -20.22 11.05
CA ARG A 216 -3.58 -20.88 10.03
C ARG A 216 -2.77 -21.18 8.77
N ASP A 217 -2.08 -20.17 8.24
CA ASP A 217 -1.33 -20.34 7.00
C ASP A 217 -0.14 -21.30 7.18
N LEU A 218 0.49 -21.28 8.36
CA LEU A 218 1.53 -22.24 8.74
C LEU A 218 0.96 -23.65 8.92
N ALA A 219 -0.24 -23.80 9.49
CA ALA A 219 -0.94 -25.08 9.63
C ALA A 219 -1.17 -25.74 8.27
N ILE A 220 -1.63 -24.97 7.28
CA ILE A 220 -1.87 -25.44 5.91
C ILE A 220 -0.56 -25.81 5.23
N LYS A 221 0.45 -24.93 5.31
CA LYS A 221 1.75 -25.13 4.67
C LYS A 221 2.50 -26.36 5.21
N LEU A 222 2.39 -26.61 6.51
CA LEU A 222 3.05 -27.73 7.18
C LEU A 222 2.16 -28.98 7.32
N ASP A 223 0.92 -28.92 6.82
CA ASP A 223 -0.10 -29.95 7.06
C ASP A 223 -0.24 -30.33 8.56
N ASN A 224 -0.11 -29.35 9.47
CA ASN A 224 -0.04 -29.56 10.91
C ASN A 224 -1.29 -29.03 11.63
N LEU A 225 -2.22 -29.94 11.93
CA LEU A 225 -3.48 -29.68 12.61
C LEU A 225 -3.32 -29.04 14.00
N SER A 226 -2.24 -29.36 14.74
CA SER A 226 -2.02 -28.83 16.09
C SER A 226 -1.77 -27.32 16.11
N LEU A 227 -1.43 -26.72 14.97
CA LEU A 227 -1.30 -25.27 14.85
C LEU A 227 -2.66 -24.56 14.87
N CYS A 228 -3.75 -25.22 14.45
CA CYS A 228 -5.09 -24.67 14.57
C CYS A 228 -5.55 -24.53 16.03
N ASP A 229 -4.98 -25.30 16.96
CA ASP A 229 -5.28 -25.17 18.39
C ASP A 229 -4.71 -23.89 19.00
N LYS A 230 -3.73 -23.27 18.34
CA LYS A 230 -3.09 -22.02 18.77
C LYS A 230 -3.91 -20.77 18.43
N LEU A 231 -4.95 -20.90 17.61
CA LEU A 231 -5.85 -19.79 17.30
C LEU A 231 -6.63 -19.38 18.55
N THR A 232 -6.66 -18.07 18.80
CA THR A 232 -7.27 -17.49 20.01
C THR A 232 -8.43 -16.54 19.69
N SER A 233 -8.47 -16.00 18.48
CA SER A 233 -9.46 -15.04 18.00
C SER A 233 -10.80 -15.71 17.76
N GLU A 234 -11.86 -15.08 18.27
CA GLU A 234 -13.24 -15.47 17.96
C GLU A 234 -13.62 -15.15 16.50
N LEU A 235 -12.88 -14.26 15.83
CA LEU A 235 -13.11 -13.92 14.43
C LEU A 235 -12.69 -15.04 13.46
N TYR A 236 -11.80 -15.93 13.90
CA TYR A 236 -11.28 -17.04 13.08
C TYR A 236 -11.59 -18.36 13.76
N PRO A 237 -12.77 -18.96 13.50
CA PRO A 237 -13.15 -20.19 14.16
C PRO A 237 -12.15 -21.29 13.82
N LYS A 238 -11.71 -22.04 14.84
CA LYS A 238 -10.78 -23.16 14.66
C LYS A 238 -11.27 -24.16 13.61
N SER A 239 -12.59 -24.34 13.49
CA SER A 239 -13.22 -25.21 12.48
C SER A 239 -12.79 -24.86 11.06
N GLU A 240 -12.65 -23.57 10.74
CA GLU A 240 -12.20 -23.12 9.43
C GLU A 240 -10.74 -23.53 9.17
N CYS A 241 -9.84 -23.29 10.13
CA CYS A 241 -8.44 -23.72 10.02
C CYS A 241 -8.33 -25.23 9.80
N TYR A 242 -9.03 -26.02 10.63
CA TYR A 242 -9.09 -27.47 10.49
C TYR A 242 -9.59 -27.89 9.10
N SER A 243 -10.65 -27.25 8.61
CA SER A 243 -11.24 -27.53 7.30
C SER A 243 -10.26 -27.27 6.16
N GLN A 244 -9.50 -26.17 6.22
CA GLN A 244 -8.49 -25.82 5.22
C GLN A 244 -7.30 -26.79 5.24
N VAL A 245 -6.81 -27.18 6.43
CA VAL A 245 -5.72 -28.18 6.56
C VAL A 245 -6.16 -29.55 6.03
N TYR A 246 -7.35 -30.03 6.39
CA TYR A 246 -7.87 -31.29 5.86
C TYR A 246 -8.07 -31.25 4.35
N THR A 247 -8.52 -30.12 3.81
CA THR A 247 -8.65 -29.91 2.35
C THR A 247 -7.30 -29.96 1.65
N SER A 248 -6.27 -29.30 2.21
CA SER A 248 -4.87 -29.39 1.71
C SER A 248 -4.37 -30.83 1.67
N LEU A 249 -4.55 -31.57 2.79
CA LEU A 249 -4.20 -32.98 2.89
C LEU A 249 -4.94 -33.85 1.88
N ALA A 250 -6.25 -33.64 1.72
CA ALA A 250 -7.07 -34.36 0.75
C ALA A 250 -6.52 -34.18 -0.68
N TYR A 251 -6.12 -32.96 -1.03
CA TYR A 251 -5.57 -32.64 -2.35
C TYR A 251 -4.19 -33.26 -2.58
N LYS A 252 -3.31 -33.16 -1.58
CA LYS A 252 -1.94 -33.67 -1.65
C LYS A 252 -1.91 -35.20 -1.71
N LEU A 253 -2.72 -35.85 -0.89
CA LEU A 253 -2.80 -37.31 -0.80
C LEU A 253 -3.77 -37.92 -1.81
N LYS A 254 -4.61 -37.10 -2.46
CA LYS A 254 -5.71 -37.54 -3.31
C LYS A 254 -6.67 -38.49 -2.58
N ASP A 255 -6.81 -38.30 -1.27
CA ASP A 255 -7.62 -39.15 -0.40
C ASP A 255 -8.90 -38.41 0.01
N VAL A 256 -10.02 -38.86 -0.54
CA VAL A 256 -11.35 -38.31 -0.26
C VAL A 256 -11.73 -38.47 1.22
N ASN A 257 -11.14 -39.44 1.93
CA ASN A 257 -11.50 -39.69 3.32
C ASN A 257 -11.15 -38.52 4.24
N MET A 258 -10.19 -37.68 3.84
CA MET A 258 -9.85 -36.45 4.56
C MET A 258 -11.03 -35.47 4.57
N CYS A 259 -11.85 -35.42 3.52
CA CYS A 259 -13.04 -34.56 3.47
C CYS A 259 -14.13 -34.99 4.47
N TYR A 260 -14.18 -36.25 4.93
CA TYR A 260 -15.14 -36.65 5.98
C TYR A 260 -14.87 -35.97 7.32
N LYS A 261 -13.61 -35.60 7.59
CA LYS A 261 -13.20 -34.93 8.83
C LYS A 261 -13.62 -33.46 8.89
N ILE A 262 -14.05 -32.90 7.76
CA ILE A 262 -14.59 -31.54 7.68
C ILE A 262 -16.04 -31.56 8.16
N THR A 263 -16.33 -30.72 9.15
CA THR A 263 -17.65 -30.57 9.77
C THR A 263 -18.51 -29.56 9.02
N GLU A 264 -17.92 -28.46 8.56
CA GLU A 264 -18.63 -27.40 7.87
C GLU A 264 -19.02 -27.79 6.43
N ILE A 265 -20.32 -27.67 6.14
CA ILE A 265 -20.94 -28.14 4.89
C ILE A 265 -20.28 -27.50 3.65
N GLY A 266 -20.02 -26.18 3.69
CA GLY A 266 -19.40 -25.46 2.57
C GLY A 266 -18.00 -25.99 2.25
N PHE A 267 -17.08 -25.94 3.22
CA PHE A 267 -15.71 -26.43 3.06
C PHE A 267 -15.66 -27.93 2.72
N LYS A 268 -16.60 -28.71 3.25
CA LYS A 268 -16.71 -30.14 2.94
C LYS A 268 -17.01 -30.34 1.46
N GLY A 269 -18.03 -29.65 0.93
CA GLY A 269 -18.37 -29.69 -0.48
C GLY A 269 -17.18 -29.32 -1.37
N ASP A 270 -16.50 -28.22 -1.06
CA ASP A 270 -15.32 -27.75 -1.80
C ASP A 270 -14.18 -28.78 -1.80
N CYS A 271 -13.95 -29.45 -0.65
CA CYS A 271 -12.97 -30.53 -0.55
C CYS A 271 -13.29 -31.70 -1.51
N TYR A 272 -14.53 -32.19 -1.53
CA TYR A 272 -14.95 -33.26 -2.44
C TYR A 272 -14.74 -32.88 -3.91
N ILE A 273 -15.15 -31.66 -4.30
CA ILE A 273 -15.02 -31.14 -5.66
C ILE A 273 -13.54 -31.05 -6.04
N GLY A 274 -12.69 -30.49 -5.17
CA GLY A 274 -11.27 -30.36 -5.44
C GLY A 274 -10.56 -31.70 -5.58
N VAL A 275 -10.91 -32.70 -4.76
CA VAL A 275 -10.37 -34.07 -4.90
C VAL A 275 -10.85 -34.71 -6.21
N ALA A 276 -12.15 -34.57 -6.56
CA ALA A 276 -12.70 -35.09 -7.81
C ALA A 276 -11.98 -34.51 -9.04
N LYS A 277 -11.75 -33.19 -9.08
CA LYS A 277 -11.01 -32.52 -10.16
C LYS A 277 -9.56 -33.03 -10.26
N ARG A 278 -8.82 -33.07 -9.14
CA ARG A 278 -7.41 -33.48 -9.12
C ARG A 278 -7.18 -34.95 -9.44
N THR A 279 -8.14 -35.81 -9.08
CA THR A 279 -8.10 -37.24 -9.39
C THR A 279 -8.72 -37.57 -10.74
N LYS A 280 -9.42 -36.61 -11.35
CA LYS A 280 -10.26 -36.81 -12.54
C LYS A 280 -11.32 -37.89 -12.33
N ASN A 281 -11.78 -38.08 -11.10
CA ASN A 281 -12.75 -39.10 -10.75
C ASN A 281 -14.10 -38.48 -10.39
N SER A 282 -15.02 -38.48 -11.36
CA SER A 282 -16.38 -37.94 -11.17
C SER A 282 -17.24 -38.73 -10.20
N SER A 283 -16.90 -40.01 -9.90
CA SER A 283 -17.67 -40.81 -8.94
C SER A 283 -17.60 -40.25 -7.52
N ILE A 284 -16.60 -39.40 -7.24
CA ILE A 284 -16.45 -38.71 -5.94
C ILE A 284 -17.62 -37.75 -5.69
N CYS A 285 -18.25 -37.19 -6.74
CA CYS A 285 -19.41 -36.31 -6.58
C CYS A 285 -20.62 -37.03 -5.95
N GLU A 286 -20.72 -38.35 -6.12
CA GLU A 286 -21.82 -39.16 -5.54
C GLU A 286 -21.69 -39.31 -4.01
N LEU A 287 -20.51 -39.07 -3.46
CA LEU A 287 -20.23 -39.22 -2.03
C LEU A 287 -20.78 -38.06 -1.20
N TYR A 288 -21.13 -36.93 -1.82
CA TYR A 288 -21.61 -35.74 -1.11
C TYR A 288 -22.82 -35.09 -1.79
N LYS A 289 -24.02 -35.53 -1.37
CA LYS A 289 -25.31 -35.15 -1.98
C LYS A 289 -25.60 -33.65 -1.96
N ALA A 290 -25.13 -32.90 -0.96
CA ALA A 290 -25.49 -31.49 -0.79
C ALA A 290 -24.97 -30.59 -1.94
N THR A 291 -23.89 -30.99 -2.63
CA THR A 291 -23.30 -30.23 -3.74
C THR A 291 -23.08 -31.10 -4.99
N VAL A 292 -23.82 -32.20 -5.15
CA VAL A 292 -23.61 -33.18 -6.23
C VAL A 292 -23.69 -32.54 -7.63
N ASP A 293 -24.70 -31.71 -7.88
CA ASP A 293 -24.92 -31.04 -9.17
C ASP A 293 -23.78 -30.06 -9.50
N TYR A 294 -23.39 -29.24 -8.52
CA TYR A 294 -22.28 -28.29 -8.65
C TYR A 294 -20.93 -29.01 -8.81
N CYS A 295 -20.74 -30.15 -8.13
CA CYS A 295 -19.57 -31.00 -8.30
C CYS A 295 -19.44 -31.53 -9.72
N TYR A 296 -20.54 -32.05 -10.29
CA TYR A 296 -20.53 -32.52 -11.67
C TYR A 296 -20.28 -31.40 -12.67
N GLU A 297 -20.83 -30.20 -12.46
CA GLU A 297 -20.51 -29.03 -13.29
C GLU A 297 -19.01 -28.72 -13.28
N GLU A 298 -18.41 -28.57 -12.10
CA GLU A 298 -16.99 -28.22 -11.95
C GLU A 298 -16.06 -29.29 -12.53
N VAL A 299 -16.38 -30.57 -12.35
CA VAL A 299 -15.61 -31.68 -12.90
C VAL A 299 -15.82 -31.79 -14.42
N ALA A 300 -17.02 -31.54 -14.94
CA ALA A 300 -17.29 -31.48 -16.38
C ALA A 300 -16.43 -30.40 -17.05
N LEU A 301 -16.33 -29.23 -16.44
CA LEU A 301 -15.51 -28.14 -16.92
C LEU A 301 -14.03 -28.50 -16.88
N GLU A 302 -13.53 -29.09 -15.79
CA GLU A 302 -12.12 -29.49 -15.66
C GLU A 302 -11.73 -30.54 -16.71
N LEU A 303 -12.57 -31.55 -16.92
CA LEU A 303 -12.31 -32.67 -17.82
C LEU A 303 -12.72 -32.40 -19.27
N ASN A 304 -13.39 -31.27 -19.52
CA ASN A 304 -14.05 -30.97 -20.78
C ASN A 304 -15.06 -32.06 -21.22
N ASP A 305 -15.71 -32.74 -20.27
CA ASP A 305 -16.61 -33.86 -20.53
C ASP A 305 -18.08 -33.45 -20.36
N SER A 306 -18.74 -33.22 -21.49
CA SER A 306 -20.16 -32.84 -21.52
C SER A 306 -21.11 -33.93 -21.00
N ASN A 307 -20.69 -35.20 -20.94
CA ASN A 307 -21.53 -36.28 -20.43
C ASN A 307 -21.68 -36.20 -18.90
N LEU A 308 -20.77 -35.50 -18.21
CA LEU A 308 -20.92 -35.23 -16.78
C LEU A 308 -22.05 -34.22 -16.50
N CYS A 309 -22.32 -33.29 -17.41
CA CYS A 309 -23.50 -32.42 -17.32
C CYS A 309 -24.81 -33.23 -17.40
N ASP A 310 -24.80 -34.43 -18.01
CA ASP A 310 -25.98 -35.28 -18.06
C ASP A 310 -26.39 -35.86 -16.70
N LYS A 311 -25.43 -35.99 -15.78
CA LYS A 311 -25.63 -36.48 -14.42
C LYS A 311 -26.24 -35.44 -13.47
N ILE A 312 -26.34 -34.17 -13.89
CA ILE A 312 -26.91 -33.09 -13.08
C ILE A 312 -28.44 -33.20 -13.08
N GLU A 313 -29.04 -33.27 -11.89
CA GLU A 313 -30.48 -33.38 -11.71
C GLU A 313 -31.18 -32.02 -11.79
N ASN A 314 -30.59 -30.99 -11.17
CA ASN A 314 -31.13 -29.64 -11.25
C ASN A 314 -31.01 -29.06 -12.67
N LYS A 315 -32.16 -28.80 -13.30
CA LYS A 315 -32.25 -28.27 -14.68
C LYS A 315 -31.46 -26.97 -14.88
N GLY A 316 -31.44 -26.08 -13.88
CA GLY A 316 -30.69 -24.82 -13.94
C GLY A 316 -29.19 -25.05 -14.01
N TYR A 317 -28.64 -25.83 -13.07
CA TYR A 317 -27.23 -26.22 -13.08
C TYR A 317 -26.85 -27.00 -14.34
N LYS A 318 -27.74 -27.85 -14.86
CA LYS A 318 -27.49 -28.60 -16.10
C LYS A 318 -27.33 -27.68 -17.31
N VAL A 319 -28.22 -26.70 -17.46
CA VAL A 319 -28.11 -25.66 -18.51
C VAL A 319 -26.83 -24.86 -18.35
N GLN A 320 -26.50 -24.46 -17.11
CA GLN A 320 -25.30 -23.70 -16.79
C GLN A 320 -24.03 -24.48 -17.15
N CYS A 321 -23.96 -25.77 -16.77
CA CYS A 321 -22.86 -26.67 -17.09
C CYS A 321 -22.59 -26.73 -18.60
N TYR A 322 -23.63 -27.00 -19.40
CA TYR A 322 -23.50 -27.02 -20.85
C TYR A 322 -23.07 -25.68 -21.43
N THR A 323 -23.63 -24.58 -20.93
CA THR A 323 -23.30 -23.24 -21.41
C THR A 323 -21.85 -22.86 -21.11
N ASN A 324 -21.40 -23.10 -19.86
CA ASN A 324 -20.02 -22.85 -19.43
C ASN A 324 -19.03 -23.72 -20.20
N LEU A 325 -19.37 -24.99 -20.43
CA LEU A 325 -18.52 -25.91 -21.18
C LEU A 325 -18.44 -25.53 -22.67
N ALA A 326 -19.56 -25.15 -23.28
CA ALA A 326 -19.61 -24.66 -24.66
C ALA A 326 -18.73 -23.42 -24.85
N ARG A 327 -18.77 -22.49 -23.87
CA ARG A 327 -17.92 -21.29 -23.84
C ARG A 327 -16.45 -21.64 -23.71
N LYS A 328 -16.09 -22.48 -22.73
CA LYS A 328 -14.71 -22.93 -22.52
C LYS A 328 -14.13 -23.60 -23.77
N LEU A 329 -14.91 -24.44 -24.45
CA LEU A 329 -14.50 -25.17 -25.65
C LEU A 329 -14.66 -24.37 -26.95
N LYS A 330 -15.31 -23.20 -26.91
CA LYS A 330 -15.78 -22.45 -28.09
C LYS A 330 -16.56 -23.32 -29.08
N ASN A 331 -17.31 -24.29 -28.58
CA ASN A 331 -18.02 -25.29 -29.38
C ASN A 331 -19.54 -25.17 -29.22
N VAL A 332 -20.20 -24.69 -30.26
CA VAL A 332 -21.65 -24.48 -30.31
C VAL A 332 -22.43 -25.80 -30.20
N SER A 333 -21.85 -26.92 -30.66
CA SER A 333 -22.54 -28.22 -30.62
C SER A 333 -22.82 -28.71 -29.20
N VAL A 334 -22.12 -28.17 -28.19
CA VAL A 334 -22.38 -28.47 -26.78
C VAL A 334 -23.73 -27.88 -26.34
N CYS A 335 -24.13 -26.72 -26.91
CA CYS A 335 -25.44 -26.13 -26.62
C CYS A 335 -26.60 -27.01 -27.11
N ASP A 336 -26.40 -27.82 -28.15
CA ASP A 336 -27.46 -28.68 -28.71
C ASP A 336 -27.97 -29.74 -27.71
N LYS A 337 -27.17 -30.05 -26.67
CA LYS A 337 -27.57 -30.92 -25.56
C LYS A 337 -28.56 -30.27 -24.58
N ILE A 338 -28.79 -28.96 -24.65
CA ILE A 338 -29.76 -28.26 -23.79
C ILE A 338 -31.17 -28.51 -24.31
N SER A 339 -32.01 -29.19 -23.53
CA SER A 339 -33.37 -29.55 -23.94
C SER A 339 -34.29 -28.34 -24.10
N ASP A 340 -34.21 -27.35 -23.22
CA ASP A 340 -35.00 -26.12 -23.30
C ASP A 340 -34.56 -25.23 -24.48
N THR A 341 -35.49 -24.94 -25.39
CA THR A 341 -35.22 -24.20 -26.62
C THR A 341 -34.71 -22.78 -26.35
N ASN A 342 -35.23 -22.10 -25.33
CA ASN A 342 -34.85 -20.73 -25.02
C ASN A 342 -33.45 -20.66 -24.41
N SER A 343 -33.13 -21.55 -23.46
CA SER A 343 -31.80 -21.70 -22.89
C SER A 343 -30.77 -22.12 -23.94
N ARG A 344 -31.12 -23.03 -24.86
CA ARG A 344 -30.26 -23.41 -25.99
C ARG A 344 -29.96 -22.20 -26.87
N TYR A 345 -30.99 -21.45 -27.25
CA TYR A 345 -30.82 -20.23 -28.05
C TYR A 345 -29.90 -19.21 -27.36
N ASN A 346 -30.07 -19.01 -26.04
CA ASN A 346 -29.20 -18.13 -25.25
C ASN A 346 -27.75 -18.61 -25.23
N CYS A 347 -27.51 -19.92 -25.04
CA CYS A 347 -26.17 -20.52 -25.11
C CYS A 347 -25.49 -20.23 -26.46
N ILE A 348 -26.19 -20.46 -27.58
CA ILE A 348 -25.70 -20.20 -28.94
C ILE A 348 -25.42 -18.70 -29.14
N ARG A 349 -26.32 -17.84 -28.64
CA ARG A 349 -26.18 -16.39 -28.76
C ARG A 349 -24.94 -15.88 -28.03
N TYR A 350 -24.68 -16.33 -26.81
CA TYR A 350 -23.48 -15.91 -26.05
C TYR A 350 -22.18 -16.23 -26.80
N LEU A 351 -22.09 -17.41 -27.41
CA LEU A 351 -20.91 -17.83 -28.18
C LEU A 351 -20.67 -17.03 -29.46
N ARG A 352 -21.70 -16.37 -30.01
CA ARG A 352 -21.56 -15.51 -31.20
C ARG A 352 -20.98 -14.14 -30.86
N VAL A 353 -21.19 -13.65 -29.64
CA VAL A 353 -20.72 -12.32 -29.19
C VAL A 353 -19.24 -12.33 -28.84
N GLU A 354 -18.69 -13.47 -28.44
CA GLU A 354 -17.27 -13.62 -28.06
C GLU A 354 -16.31 -13.92 -29.24
N ARG A 355 -16.82 -14.00 -30.47
CA ARG A 355 -16.01 -14.14 -31.70
C ARG A 355 -15.72 -12.78 -32.29
#